data_AF-A0A3C1NNP9-F1
#
_entry.id   AF-A0A3C1NNP9-F1
#
_cell.length_a   1.000
_cell.length_b   1.000
_cell.length_c   1.000
_cell.angle_alpha   90.00
_cell.angle_beta   90.00
_cell.angle_gamma   90.00
#
_symmetry.space_group_name_H-M   'P 1'
#
loop_
_entity.id
_entity.type
_entity.pdbx_description
1 polymer ?
#
loop_
_entity_poly.entity_id
_entity_poly.type
_entity_poly.pdbx_seq_one_letter_code
_entity_poly.pdbx_strand_id
1 'polypeptide(L)'
;MKVLADKESKNDWIIRMTDAFRQQINEPNREVRPVDVVEEARLSHIGIVPASRRYNTFLIDIGSGNTKGRYFPNGNTRDIKLFQLSWGTKSVTNETDKRLADDNTLQNFNKQLFRVLAGNANEEIVYAVNASGAYNMSDNIAFSGGIAWAVATLMLPEMAENPVVPVTYDDVLKFSEKLYSNYASCTAEEIGKSLTDPAIDKEQAVGEAKKVNKVFDQKAMMSGTGLLLKIMRQFEGVYEKKQFFLVKNGQVGWISAFVEESISKKP
;
A
#
# COMPACT_ATOMS: atom_id res chain seq x y z
N MET A 1 6.36 -15.41 -1.54
CA MET A 1 6.52 -16.17 -2.81
C MET A 1 6.34 -17.69 -2.68
N LYS A 2 6.55 -18.29 -1.49
CA LYS A 2 6.52 -19.76 -1.25
C LYS A 2 5.12 -20.43 -1.30
N VAL A 3 4.08 -19.74 -0.83
CA VAL A 3 2.71 -20.33 -0.74
C VAL A 3 2.05 -20.56 -2.11
N LEU A 4 2.44 -19.82 -3.16
CA LEU A 4 2.03 -20.09 -4.54
C LEU A 4 2.89 -21.17 -5.22
N ALA A 5 4.03 -21.53 -4.63
CA ALA A 5 4.95 -22.55 -5.13
C ALA A 5 4.66 -23.95 -4.55
N ASP A 6 4.16 -24.00 -3.30
CA ASP A 6 3.84 -25.26 -2.60
C ASP A 6 2.57 -25.94 -3.14
N LYS A 7 1.68 -25.20 -3.82
CA LYS A 7 0.49 -25.78 -4.48
C LYS A 7 0.75 -26.37 -5.87
N GLU A 8 1.92 -26.14 -6.49
CA GLU A 8 2.18 -26.50 -7.89
C GLU A 8 3.60 -27.07 -8.17
N SER A 9 4.31 -27.61 -7.16
CA SER A 9 5.64 -28.22 -7.37
C SER A 9 6.65 -27.28 -8.05
N LYS A 10 6.69 -25.98 -7.68
CA LYS A 10 7.57 -24.96 -8.29
C LYS A 10 8.95 -24.80 -7.62
N ASN A 11 9.39 -25.75 -6.81
CA ASN A 11 10.73 -25.69 -6.19
C ASN A 11 11.85 -25.63 -7.24
N ASP A 12 11.69 -26.34 -8.36
CA ASP A 12 12.63 -26.29 -9.47
C ASP A 12 12.77 -24.89 -10.08
N TRP A 13 11.71 -24.09 -10.06
CA TRP A 13 11.75 -22.70 -10.54
C TRP A 13 12.52 -21.80 -9.59
N ILE A 14 12.38 -21.99 -8.27
CA ILE A 14 13.12 -21.24 -7.27
C ILE A 14 14.62 -21.53 -7.39
N ILE A 15 14.99 -22.80 -7.58
CA ILE A 15 16.37 -23.21 -7.79
C ILE A 15 16.93 -22.58 -9.08
N ARG A 16 16.21 -22.71 -10.20
CA ARG A 16 16.64 -22.11 -11.48
C ARG A 16 16.79 -20.60 -11.42
N MET A 17 15.87 -19.88 -10.77
CA MET A 17 16.00 -18.43 -10.59
C MET A 17 17.18 -18.07 -9.70
N THR A 18 17.39 -18.82 -8.62
CA THR A 18 18.51 -18.62 -7.70
C THR A 18 19.84 -18.81 -8.41
N ASP A 19 19.97 -19.85 -9.21
CA ASP A 19 21.20 -20.15 -9.94
C ASP A 19 21.44 -19.16 -11.07
N ALA A 20 20.40 -18.75 -11.80
CA ALA A 20 20.50 -17.69 -12.80
C ALA A 20 20.94 -16.36 -12.18
N PHE A 21 20.39 -16.01 -11.01
CA PHE A 21 20.80 -14.81 -10.26
C PHE A 21 22.27 -14.86 -9.85
N ARG A 22 22.72 -15.97 -9.24
CA ARG A 22 24.12 -16.20 -8.86
C ARG A 22 25.08 -16.04 -10.03
N GLN A 23 24.72 -16.60 -11.19
CA GLN A 23 25.49 -16.47 -12.42
C GLN A 23 25.56 -15.01 -12.88
N GLN A 24 24.43 -14.29 -12.85
CA GLN A 24 24.38 -12.89 -13.29
C GLN A 24 25.20 -11.94 -12.40
N ILE A 25 25.31 -12.23 -11.10
CA ILE A 25 26.11 -11.42 -10.16
C ILE A 25 27.56 -11.92 -9.98
N ASN A 26 27.97 -12.97 -10.69
CA ASN A 26 29.28 -13.63 -10.53
C ASN A 26 29.58 -14.09 -9.09
N GLU A 27 28.56 -14.46 -8.32
CA GLU A 27 28.73 -15.03 -6.96
C GLU A 27 28.11 -16.44 -6.90
N PRO A 28 28.77 -17.47 -7.45
CA PRO A 28 28.21 -18.82 -7.57
C PRO A 28 27.91 -19.49 -6.22
N ASN A 29 28.64 -19.10 -5.17
CA ASN A 29 28.49 -19.64 -3.81
C ASN A 29 27.57 -18.78 -2.92
N ARG A 30 26.96 -17.72 -3.46
CA ARG A 30 26.10 -16.84 -2.65
C ARG A 30 24.91 -17.61 -2.11
N GLU A 31 24.76 -17.62 -0.79
CA GLU A 31 23.54 -18.13 -0.18
C GLU A 31 22.38 -17.19 -0.53
N VAL A 32 21.39 -17.70 -1.24
CA VAL A 32 20.15 -16.99 -1.56
C VAL A 32 19.06 -17.69 -0.76
N ARG A 33 18.53 -17.01 0.26
CA ARG A 33 17.47 -17.54 1.10
C ARG A 33 16.12 -17.07 0.58
N PRO A 34 15.23 -17.96 0.12
CA PRO A 34 13.87 -17.59 -0.21
C PRO A 34 13.16 -17.09 1.06
N VAL A 35 12.65 -15.86 1.01
CA VAL A 35 11.81 -15.31 2.07
C VAL A 35 10.37 -15.80 1.84
N ASP A 36 9.79 -16.49 2.81
CA ASP A 36 8.39 -16.91 2.72
C ASP A 36 7.43 -15.73 2.98
N VAL A 37 6.13 -15.96 2.78
CA VAL A 37 5.13 -14.89 2.87
C VAL A 37 4.97 -14.36 4.30
N VAL A 38 5.16 -15.23 5.30
CA VAL A 38 5.04 -14.87 6.72
C VAL A 38 6.23 -14.01 7.14
N GLU A 39 7.43 -14.42 6.73
CA GLU A 39 8.66 -13.69 7.00
C GLU A 39 8.71 -12.35 6.25
N GLU A 40 8.28 -12.31 4.98
CA GLU A 40 8.14 -11.06 4.22
C GLU A 40 7.22 -10.07 4.94
N ALA A 41 6.07 -10.56 5.42
CA ALA A 41 5.12 -9.75 6.17
C ALA A 41 5.72 -9.23 7.49
N ARG A 42 6.45 -10.09 8.21
CA ARG A 42 7.13 -9.74 9.47
C ARG A 42 8.19 -8.68 9.27
N LEU A 43 9.10 -8.90 8.32
CA LEU A 43 10.16 -7.96 7.96
C LEU A 43 9.60 -6.62 7.50
N SER A 44 8.55 -6.66 6.68
CA SER A 44 7.87 -5.44 6.23
C SER A 44 7.26 -4.66 7.40
N HIS A 45 6.67 -5.34 8.39
CA HIS A 45 6.10 -4.68 9.56
C HIS A 45 7.16 -4.02 10.42
N ILE A 46 8.22 -4.76 10.78
CA ILE A 46 9.25 -4.26 11.69
C ILE A 46 10.10 -3.15 11.06
N GLY A 47 10.23 -3.13 9.73
CA GLY A 47 10.99 -2.13 8.99
C GLY A 47 10.20 -0.86 8.65
N ILE A 48 8.87 -0.91 8.69
CA ILE A 48 8.00 0.26 8.46
C ILE A 48 7.51 0.85 9.78
N VAL A 49 7.11 0.00 10.72
CA VAL A 49 6.48 0.42 11.97
C VAL A 49 7.56 0.58 13.06
N PRO A 50 7.66 1.78 13.67
CA PRO A 50 8.59 2.01 14.78
C PRO A 50 8.38 1.00 15.92
N ALA A 51 9.48 0.61 16.59
CA ALA A 51 9.46 -0.41 17.63
C ALA A 51 8.39 -0.16 18.72
N SER A 52 8.23 1.10 19.14
CA SER A 52 7.25 1.53 20.16
C SER A 52 5.78 1.36 19.75
N ARG A 53 5.48 1.17 18.46
CA ARG A 53 4.12 1.04 17.93
C ARG A 53 3.83 -0.31 17.26
N ARG A 54 4.79 -1.25 17.26
CA ARG A 54 4.67 -2.52 16.52
C ARG A 54 3.44 -3.34 16.91
N TYR A 55 3.06 -3.30 18.18
CA TYR A 55 2.02 -4.15 18.76
C TYR A 55 0.63 -3.50 18.80
N ASN A 56 0.50 -2.23 18.42
CA ASN A 56 -0.79 -1.52 18.31
C ASN A 56 -0.99 -0.88 16.92
N THR A 57 -0.21 -1.32 15.93
CA THR A 57 -0.33 -0.88 14.54
C THR A 57 -0.69 -2.06 13.65
N PHE A 58 -1.69 -1.86 12.80
CA PHE A 58 -2.00 -2.75 11.69
C PHE A 58 -1.44 -2.16 10.39
N LEU A 59 -0.59 -2.90 9.69
CA LEU A 59 0.06 -2.42 8.47
C LEU A 59 -0.57 -3.06 7.24
N ILE A 60 -1.09 -2.23 6.33
CA ILE A 60 -1.81 -2.63 5.12
C ILE A 60 -1.01 -2.18 3.90
N ASP A 61 -0.50 -3.12 3.11
CA ASP A 61 0.18 -2.84 1.85
C ASP A 61 -0.77 -3.03 0.68
N ILE A 62 -1.15 -1.94 0.01
CA ILE A 62 -2.02 -1.97 -1.17
C ILE A 62 -1.14 -2.01 -2.42
N GLY A 63 -1.01 -3.19 -2.99
CA GLY A 63 -0.32 -3.43 -4.25
C GLY A 63 -1.21 -3.16 -5.47
N SER A 64 -0.69 -3.43 -6.66
CA SER A 64 -1.46 -3.29 -7.91
C SER A 64 -2.49 -4.40 -8.09
N GLY A 65 -2.17 -5.63 -7.68
CA GLY A 65 -3.04 -6.80 -7.87
C GLY A 65 -3.68 -7.37 -6.59
N ASN A 66 -3.10 -7.11 -5.42
CA ASN A 66 -3.62 -7.59 -4.14
C ASN A 66 -3.30 -6.58 -3.03
N THR A 67 -3.92 -6.79 -1.87
CA THR A 67 -3.63 -6.06 -0.64
C THR A 67 -3.20 -7.04 0.45
N LYS A 68 -2.14 -6.71 1.19
CA LYS A 68 -1.60 -7.54 2.27
C LYS A 68 -1.54 -6.77 3.58
N GLY A 69 -2.31 -7.19 4.55
CA GLY A 69 -2.30 -6.67 5.91
C GLY A 69 -1.52 -7.57 6.84
N ARG A 70 -0.88 -6.99 7.85
CA ARG A 70 -0.26 -7.74 8.94
C ARG A 70 -0.23 -6.97 10.25
N TYR A 71 -0.19 -7.72 11.35
CA TYR A 71 0.01 -7.19 12.70
C TYR A 71 0.49 -8.27 13.67
N PHE A 72 0.98 -7.84 14.83
CA PHE A 72 1.46 -8.69 15.92
C PHE A 72 0.40 -8.75 17.04
N PRO A 73 -0.35 -9.86 17.21
CA PRO A 73 -1.43 -9.95 18.18
C PRO A 73 -0.97 -10.18 19.62
N ASN A 74 0.21 -10.76 19.83
CA ASN A 74 0.63 -11.30 21.14
C ASN A 74 1.76 -10.51 21.80
N GLY A 75 1.96 -9.24 21.41
CA GLY A 75 3.01 -8.38 21.96
C GLY A 75 4.44 -8.87 21.69
N ASN A 76 4.63 -9.70 20.65
CA ASN A 76 5.92 -10.24 20.25
C ASN A 76 6.07 -10.19 18.72
N THR A 77 7.31 -10.29 18.23
CA THR A 77 7.60 -10.21 16.78
C THR A 77 7.61 -11.56 16.07
N ARG A 78 7.29 -12.67 16.75
CA ARG A 78 7.30 -14.03 16.19
C ARG A 78 5.93 -14.44 15.65
N ASP A 79 4.88 -14.08 16.37
CA ASP A 79 3.51 -14.41 16.00
C ASP A 79 2.95 -13.30 15.13
N ILE A 80 2.77 -13.55 13.83
CA ILE A 80 2.17 -12.56 12.92
C ILE A 80 0.85 -13.08 12.36
N LYS A 81 -0.16 -12.22 12.36
CA LYS A 81 -1.42 -12.49 11.66
C LYS A 81 -1.41 -11.78 10.32
N LEU A 82 -1.85 -12.51 9.29
CA LEU A 82 -1.94 -12.01 7.92
C LEU A 82 -3.40 -11.73 7.55
N PHE A 83 -3.56 -10.69 6.74
CA PHE A 83 -4.78 -10.31 6.05
C PHE A 83 -4.44 -10.23 4.57
N GLN A 84 -5.29 -10.78 3.71
CA GLN A 84 -5.05 -10.76 2.26
C GLN A 84 -6.36 -10.47 1.55
N LEU A 85 -6.29 -9.58 0.55
CA LEU A 85 -7.36 -9.33 -0.40
C LEU A 85 -6.84 -9.62 -1.81
N SER A 86 -7.70 -10.16 -2.65
CA SER A 86 -7.49 -10.31 -4.10
C SER A 86 -7.60 -9.00 -4.87
N TRP A 87 -7.67 -7.87 -4.16
CA TRP A 87 -7.84 -6.52 -4.71
C TRP A 87 -6.64 -5.64 -4.42
N GLY A 88 -6.10 -5.06 -5.48
CA GLY A 88 -5.18 -3.92 -5.49
C GLY A 88 -5.60 -2.86 -6.52
N THR A 89 -4.84 -1.77 -6.63
CA THR A 89 -5.22 -0.61 -7.47
C THR A 89 -5.56 -0.98 -8.91
N LYS A 90 -4.68 -1.72 -9.59
CA LYS A 90 -4.85 -2.11 -10.99
C LYS A 90 -5.98 -3.14 -11.16
N SER A 91 -6.16 -4.05 -10.20
CA SER A 91 -7.29 -4.99 -10.26
C SER A 91 -8.64 -4.27 -10.21
N VAL A 92 -8.79 -3.23 -9.38
CA VAL A 92 -10.01 -2.42 -9.30
C VAL A 92 -10.22 -1.65 -10.61
N THR A 93 -9.15 -1.04 -11.15
CA THR A 93 -9.23 -0.33 -12.44
C THR A 93 -9.65 -1.28 -13.56
N ASN A 94 -9.02 -2.45 -13.67
CA ASN A 94 -9.34 -3.44 -14.70
C ASN A 94 -10.79 -3.93 -14.59
N GLU A 95 -11.27 -4.25 -13.38
CA GLU A 95 -12.66 -4.69 -13.17
C GLU A 95 -13.67 -3.57 -13.44
N THR A 96 -13.27 -2.30 -13.26
CA THR A 96 -14.08 -1.15 -13.63
C THR A 96 -14.12 -0.98 -15.15
N ASP A 97 -12.98 -1.05 -15.83
CA ASP A 97 -12.89 -0.90 -17.29
C ASP A 97 -13.69 -1.99 -18.03
N LYS A 98 -13.68 -3.23 -17.53
CA LYS A 98 -14.53 -4.32 -18.06
C LYS A 98 -16.03 -4.01 -18.06
N ARG A 99 -16.48 -3.08 -17.20
CA ARG A 99 -17.89 -2.70 -17.04
C ARG A 99 -18.29 -1.45 -17.84
N LEU A 100 -17.36 -0.82 -18.55
CA LEU A 100 -17.64 0.38 -19.33
C LEU A 100 -18.50 0.10 -20.57
N ALA A 101 -18.43 -1.12 -21.11
CA ALA A 101 -18.96 -1.45 -22.43
C ALA A 101 -18.47 -0.42 -23.46
N ASP A 102 -19.36 0.20 -24.23
CA ASP A 102 -19.00 1.17 -25.27
C ASP A 102 -18.82 2.61 -24.74
N ASP A 103 -19.23 2.89 -23.49
CA ASP A 103 -19.17 4.22 -22.89
C ASP A 103 -17.90 4.39 -22.04
N ASN A 104 -16.86 4.94 -22.67
CA ASN A 104 -15.56 5.20 -22.05
C ASN A 104 -15.47 6.56 -21.32
N THR A 105 -16.58 7.24 -21.10
CA THR A 105 -16.57 8.53 -20.39
C THR A 105 -16.13 8.37 -18.93
N LEU A 106 -15.51 9.42 -18.39
CA LEU A 106 -15.12 9.45 -16.98
C LEU A 106 -16.34 9.32 -16.05
N GLN A 107 -17.49 9.86 -16.45
CA GLN A 107 -18.73 9.74 -15.70
C GLN A 107 -19.19 8.28 -15.58
N ASN A 108 -19.19 7.52 -16.68
CA ASN A 108 -19.52 6.10 -16.63
C ASN A 108 -18.46 5.33 -15.82
N PHE A 109 -17.17 5.63 -15.99
CA PHE A 109 -16.12 5.04 -15.17
C PHE A 109 -16.37 5.24 -13.68
N ASN A 110 -16.67 6.46 -13.23
CA ASN A 110 -16.95 6.74 -11.82
C ASN A 110 -18.16 5.94 -11.30
N LYS A 111 -19.22 5.84 -12.10
CA LYS A 111 -20.41 5.04 -11.79
C LYS A 111 -20.09 3.55 -11.65
N GLN A 112 -19.31 2.97 -12.58
CA GLN A 112 -18.93 1.55 -12.50
C GLN A 112 -17.93 1.29 -11.38
N LEU A 113 -17.02 2.23 -11.11
CA LEU A 113 -16.06 2.14 -10.02
C LEU A 113 -16.79 2.00 -8.69
N PHE A 114 -17.82 2.82 -8.44
CA PHE A 114 -18.65 2.71 -7.25
C PHE A 114 -19.27 1.31 -7.11
N ARG A 115 -19.75 0.73 -8.22
CA ARG A 115 -20.33 -0.63 -8.21
C ARG A 115 -19.31 -1.71 -7.92
N VAL A 116 -18.10 -1.62 -8.49
CA VAL A 116 -16.99 -2.55 -8.20
C VAL A 116 -16.62 -2.48 -6.71
N LEU A 117 -16.42 -1.27 -6.21
CA LEU A 117 -16.05 -1.00 -4.82
C LEU A 117 -17.17 -1.29 -3.82
N ALA A 118 -18.43 -1.41 -4.25
CA ALA A 118 -19.57 -1.78 -3.40
C ALA A 118 -19.94 -3.27 -3.49
N GLY A 119 -19.49 -3.98 -4.53
CA GLY A 119 -19.71 -5.42 -4.71
C GLY A 119 -18.60 -6.26 -4.09
N ASN A 120 -18.08 -7.22 -4.85
CA ASN A 120 -17.12 -8.24 -4.39
C ASN A 120 -15.91 -7.68 -3.62
N ALA A 121 -15.38 -6.52 -4.02
CA ALA A 121 -14.27 -5.89 -3.31
C ALA A 121 -14.65 -5.55 -1.86
N ASN A 122 -15.85 -4.99 -1.66
CA ASN A 122 -16.34 -4.65 -0.32
C ASN A 122 -16.62 -5.90 0.51
N GLU A 123 -17.24 -6.92 -0.07
CA GLU A 123 -17.54 -8.18 0.62
C GLU A 123 -16.25 -8.85 1.13
N GLU A 124 -15.22 -8.92 0.29
CA GLU A 124 -13.93 -9.50 0.68
C GLU A 124 -13.23 -8.66 1.75
N ILE A 125 -13.27 -7.32 1.63
CA ILE A 125 -12.74 -6.39 2.64
C ILE A 125 -13.41 -6.62 4.00
N VAL A 126 -14.74 -6.62 4.06
CA VAL A 126 -15.51 -6.82 5.29
C VAL A 126 -15.18 -8.17 5.92
N TYR A 127 -15.21 -9.25 5.12
CA TYR A 127 -14.89 -10.58 5.60
C TYR A 127 -13.47 -10.65 6.17
N ALA A 128 -12.48 -10.17 5.42
CA ALA A 128 -11.08 -10.29 5.81
C ALA A 128 -10.76 -9.44 7.05
N VAL A 129 -11.34 -8.24 7.20
CA VAL A 129 -11.13 -7.41 8.39
C VAL A 129 -11.72 -8.10 9.62
N ASN A 130 -12.95 -8.60 9.53
CA ASN A 130 -13.60 -9.30 10.64
C ASN A 130 -12.85 -10.59 11.02
N ALA A 131 -12.47 -11.40 10.03
CA ALA A 131 -11.74 -12.65 10.26
C ALA A 131 -10.34 -12.43 10.86
N SER A 132 -9.71 -11.28 10.59
CA SER A 132 -8.38 -10.99 11.11
C SER A 132 -8.35 -10.78 12.63
N GLY A 133 -9.43 -10.22 13.21
CA GLY A 133 -9.46 -9.73 14.59
C GLY A 133 -8.62 -8.47 14.81
N ALA A 134 -8.23 -7.78 13.74
CA ALA A 134 -7.37 -6.59 13.75
C ALA A 134 -7.99 -5.40 14.49
N TYR A 135 -9.29 -5.22 14.31
CA TYR A 135 -10.00 -4.01 14.71
C TYR A 135 -9.88 -3.72 16.21
N ASN A 136 -10.00 -4.75 17.05
CA ASN A 136 -9.93 -4.63 18.52
C ASN A 136 -8.49 -4.47 19.05
N MET A 137 -7.48 -4.72 18.22
CA MET A 137 -6.08 -4.85 18.66
C MET A 137 -5.22 -3.65 18.25
N SER A 138 -5.70 -2.81 17.34
CA SER A 138 -4.88 -1.76 16.74
C SER A 138 -5.53 -0.40 16.92
N ASP A 139 -4.75 0.55 17.43
CA ASP A 139 -5.13 1.97 17.51
C ASP A 139 -4.69 2.72 16.24
N ASN A 140 -3.65 2.20 15.58
CA ASN A 140 -3.01 2.80 14.42
C ASN A 140 -3.19 1.89 13.21
N ILE A 141 -3.59 2.45 12.08
CA ILE A 141 -3.69 1.76 10.80
C ILE A 141 -2.75 2.47 9.83
N ALA A 142 -1.67 1.80 9.46
CA ALA A 142 -0.69 2.31 8.52
C ALA A 142 -0.91 1.69 7.14
N PHE A 143 -0.99 2.52 6.10
CA PHE A 143 -1.08 2.09 4.72
C PHE A 143 0.26 2.28 4.01
N SER A 144 0.70 1.26 3.29
CA SER A 144 1.84 1.30 2.40
C SER A 144 1.44 0.92 0.97
N GLY A 145 2.42 0.98 0.07
CA GLY A 145 2.24 0.62 -1.33
C GLY A 145 2.13 1.85 -2.23
N GLY A 146 2.05 1.62 -3.53
CA GLY A 146 2.13 2.70 -4.53
C GLY A 146 1.02 3.73 -4.36
N ILE A 147 -0.20 3.31 -4.00
CA ILE A 147 -1.32 4.24 -3.82
C ILE A 147 -1.21 5.04 -2.52
N ALA A 148 -0.71 4.46 -1.43
CA ALA A 148 -0.50 5.18 -0.17
C ALA A 148 0.51 6.32 -0.37
N TRP A 149 1.61 6.03 -1.09
CA TRP A 149 2.58 7.04 -1.53
C TRP A 149 1.93 8.11 -2.41
N ALA A 150 1.22 7.71 -3.46
CA ALA A 150 0.60 8.63 -4.41
C ALA A 150 -0.41 9.59 -3.75
N VAL A 151 -1.29 9.06 -2.89
CA VAL A 151 -2.26 9.87 -2.15
C VAL A 151 -1.54 10.83 -1.20
N ALA A 152 -0.56 10.35 -0.42
CA ALA A 152 0.21 11.21 0.49
C ALA A 152 0.91 12.36 -0.24
N THR A 153 1.57 12.08 -1.37
CA THR A 153 2.32 13.07 -2.15
C THR A 153 1.40 14.12 -2.81
N LEU A 154 0.26 13.71 -3.35
CA LEU A 154 -0.63 14.65 -4.07
C LEU A 154 -1.59 15.40 -3.14
N MET A 155 -1.97 14.81 -2.01
CA MET A 155 -2.89 15.40 -1.05
C MET A 155 -2.18 16.40 -0.12
N LEU A 156 -0.97 16.07 0.32
CA LEU A 156 -0.19 16.86 1.28
C LEU A 156 1.26 17.06 0.74
N PRO A 157 1.43 17.76 -0.39
CA PRO A 157 2.73 17.98 -1.02
C PRO A 157 3.73 18.73 -0.12
N GLU A 158 3.24 19.51 0.84
CA GLU A 158 4.04 20.18 1.88
C GLU A 158 4.76 19.18 2.81
N MET A 159 4.28 17.94 2.90
CA MET A 159 4.91 16.87 3.68
C MET A 159 5.85 16.01 2.82
N ALA A 160 6.49 16.60 1.79
CA ALA A 160 7.39 15.90 0.86
C ALA A 160 8.50 15.13 1.58
N GLU A 161 9.12 15.74 2.60
CA GLU A 161 10.20 15.16 3.39
C GLU A 161 9.73 14.14 4.44
N ASN A 162 8.44 14.11 4.76
CA ASN A 162 7.90 13.22 5.79
C ASN A 162 7.62 11.82 5.19
N PRO A 163 8.28 10.76 5.68
CA PRO A 163 8.08 9.40 5.17
C PRO A 163 6.73 8.80 5.60
N VAL A 164 6.12 9.35 6.66
CA VAL A 164 4.85 8.92 7.22
C VAL A 164 3.96 10.15 7.37
N VAL A 165 2.81 10.12 6.72
CA VAL A 165 1.86 11.22 6.66
C VAL A 165 0.59 10.83 7.43
N PRO A 166 0.26 11.49 8.56
CA PRO A 166 -1.00 11.26 9.25
C PRO A 166 -2.16 11.82 8.43
N VAL A 167 -3.27 11.08 8.36
CA VAL A 167 -4.46 11.47 7.60
C VAL A 167 -5.73 11.10 8.36
N THR A 168 -6.83 11.77 8.06
CA THR A 168 -8.17 11.32 8.45
C THR A 168 -8.88 10.65 7.29
N TYR A 169 -9.97 9.92 7.57
CA TYR A 169 -10.85 9.41 6.52
C TYR A 169 -11.41 10.55 5.65
N ASP A 170 -11.81 11.66 6.27
CA ASP A 170 -12.40 12.80 5.58
C ASP A 170 -11.40 13.50 4.64
N ASP A 171 -10.11 13.56 5.00
CA ASP A 171 -9.07 14.11 4.13
C ASP A 171 -8.97 13.30 2.83
N VAL A 172 -8.89 11.97 2.97
CA VAL A 172 -8.80 11.05 1.83
C VAL A 172 -10.10 11.05 1.02
N LEU A 173 -11.26 11.19 1.68
CA LEU A 173 -12.56 11.30 1.00
C LEU A 173 -12.63 12.56 0.12
N LYS A 174 -12.29 13.73 0.68
CA LYS A 174 -12.24 14.99 -0.07
C LYS A 174 -11.25 14.91 -1.23
N PHE A 175 -10.10 14.27 -1.01
CA PHE A 175 -9.14 14.03 -2.09
C PHE A 175 -9.75 13.13 -3.19
N SER A 176 -10.46 12.06 -2.83
CA SER A 176 -11.16 11.20 -3.79
C SER A 176 -12.21 11.96 -4.62
N GLU A 177 -12.95 12.88 -4.00
CA GLU A 177 -13.92 13.74 -4.69
C GLU A 177 -13.22 14.73 -5.64
N LYS A 178 -12.08 15.28 -5.22
CA LYS A 178 -11.22 16.15 -6.05
C LYS A 178 -10.64 15.39 -7.25
N LEU A 179 -10.26 14.13 -7.11
CA LEU A 179 -9.77 13.30 -8.22
C LEU A 179 -10.81 13.15 -9.34
N TYR A 180 -12.10 13.11 -9.01
CA TYR A 180 -13.16 13.06 -10.01
C TYR A 180 -13.49 14.45 -10.58
N SER A 181 -13.67 15.44 -9.70
CA SER A 181 -14.17 16.77 -10.08
C SER A 181 -13.12 17.72 -10.65
N ASN A 182 -11.85 17.59 -10.25
CA ASN A 182 -10.77 18.50 -10.65
C ASN A 182 -9.38 17.82 -10.57
N TYR A 183 -9.16 16.77 -11.36
CA TYR A 183 -7.86 16.08 -11.42
C TYR A 183 -6.71 16.97 -11.90
N ALA A 184 -6.99 17.99 -12.73
CA ALA A 184 -5.98 18.90 -13.26
C ALA A 184 -5.21 19.63 -12.15
N SER A 185 -5.90 19.95 -11.04
CA SER A 185 -5.28 20.56 -9.85
C SER A 185 -4.36 19.62 -9.04
N CYS A 186 -4.29 18.33 -9.42
CA CYS A 186 -3.36 17.34 -8.85
C CYS A 186 -2.14 17.10 -9.75
N THR A 187 -1.96 17.92 -10.79
CA THR A 187 -0.74 17.88 -11.61
C THR A 187 0.42 18.52 -10.88
N ALA A 188 1.64 18.05 -11.13
CA ALA A 188 2.84 18.62 -10.54
C ALA A 188 3.03 20.11 -10.83
N GLU A 189 2.54 20.60 -11.98
CA GLU A 189 2.55 22.03 -12.31
C GLU A 189 1.64 22.83 -11.38
N GLU A 190 0.38 22.42 -11.22
CA GLU A 190 -0.58 23.10 -10.34
C GLU A 190 -0.20 22.99 -8.86
N ILE A 191 0.32 21.83 -8.43
CA ILE A 191 0.90 21.68 -7.09
C ILE A 191 2.05 22.67 -6.90
N GLY A 192 2.97 22.77 -7.87
CA GLY A 192 4.04 23.76 -7.83
C GLY A 192 3.53 25.20 -7.71
N LYS A 193 2.44 25.57 -8.37
CA LYS A 193 1.84 26.90 -8.24
C LYS A 193 1.24 27.15 -6.84
N SER A 194 0.64 26.13 -6.24
CA SER A 194 0.03 26.23 -4.89
C SER A 194 1.03 26.31 -3.74
N LEU A 195 2.25 25.82 -3.93
CA LEU A 195 3.31 25.86 -2.90
C LEU A 195 3.98 27.24 -2.88
N THR A 196 3.52 28.07 -1.94
CA THR A 196 4.00 29.44 -1.72
C THR A 196 4.88 29.61 -0.48
N ASP A 197 4.83 28.66 0.46
CA ASP A 197 5.65 28.71 1.68
C ASP A 197 7.13 28.44 1.34
N PRO A 198 8.05 29.38 1.62
CA PRO A 198 9.48 29.21 1.37
C PRO A 198 10.15 28.09 2.19
N ALA A 199 9.52 27.64 3.28
CA ALA A 199 10.05 26.56 4.11
C ALA A 199 9.89 25.17 3.48
N ILE A 200 9.04 25.04 2.44
CA ILE A 200 8.79 23.78 1.76
C ILE A 200 9.84 23.58 0.67
N ASP A 201 10.47 22.40 0.61
CA ASP A 201 11.24 21.99 -0.55
C ASP A 201 10.32 21.74 -1.75
N LYS A 202 10.08 22.82 -2.48
CA LYS A 202 9.22 22.84 -3.66
C LYS A 202 9.77 21.96 -4.79
N GLU A 203 11.09 21.86 -4.93
CA GLU A 203 11.70 21.04 -5.97
C GLU A 203 11.44 19.57 -5.69
N GLN A 204 11.63 19.13 -4.45
CA GLN A 204 11.31 17.77 -4.01
C GLN A 204 9.81 17.48 -4.18
N ALA A 205 8.93 18.34 -3.66
CA ALA A 205 7.49 18.13 -3.73
C ALA A 205 6.98 18.00 -5.18
N VAL A 206 7.41 18.90 -6.07
CA VAL A 206 7.06 18.85 -7.50
C VAL A 206 7.70 17.62 -8.17
N GLY A 207 8.92 17.27 -7.79
CA GLY A 207 9.60 16.07 -8.28
C GLY A 207 8.86 14.77 -7.93
N GLU A 208 8.38 14.64 -6.69
CA GLU A 208 7.54 13.51 -6.27
C GLU A 208 6.21 13.49 -7.02
N ALA A 209 5.52 14.64 -7.11
CA ALA A 209 4.25 14.74 -7.84
C ALA A 209 4.41 14.32 -9.32
N LYS A 210 5.49 14.72 -9.99
CA LYS A 210 5.81 14.29 -11.37
C LYS A 210 5.93 12.77 -11.47
N LYS A 211 6.60 12.13 -10.51
CA LYS A 211 6.72 10.66 -10.47
C LYS A 211 5.36 10.01 -10.30
N VAL A 212 4.51 10.54 -9.41
CA VAL A 212 3.14 10.03 -9.21
C VAL A 212 2.31 10.17 -10.48
N ASN A 213 2.24 11.37 -11.09
CA ASN A 213 1.44 11.62 -12.29
C ASN A 213 1.91 10.78 -13.50
N LYS A 214 3.16 10.30 -13.51
CA LYS A 214 3.68 9.35 -14.52
C LYS A 214 3.19 7.92 -14.31
N VAL A 215 3.03 7.51 -13.05
CA VAL A 215 2.65 6.12 -12.69
C VAL A 215 1.14 5.94 -12.65
N PHE A 216 0.41 6.96 -12.19
CA PHE A 216 -1.03 6.91 -12.02
C PHE A 216 -1.71 7.96 -12.89
N ASP A 217 -2.53 7.50 -13.83
CA ASP A 217 -3.53 8.35 -14.46
C ASP A 217 -4.73 8.59 -13.53
N GLN A 218 -5.67 9.42 -13.99
CA GLN A 218 -6.85 9.78 -13.19
C GLN A 218 -7.67 8.55 -12.78
N LYS A 219 -7.89 7.59 -13.68
CA LYS A 219 -8.68 6.37 -13.41
C LYS A 219 -7.99 5.47 -12.37
N ALA A 220 -6.67 5.30 -12.50
CA ALA A 220 -5.87 4.53 -11.56
C ALA A 220 -5.83 5.19 -10.17
N MET A 221 -5.68 6.52 -10.11
CA MET A 221 -5.77 7.27 -8.85
C MET A 221 -7.14 7.11 -8.19
N MET A 222 -8.22 7.30 -8.94
CA MET A 222 -9.59 7.12 -8.42
C MET A 222 -9.81 5.69 -7.90
N SER A 223 -9.38 4.68 -8.66
CA SER A 223 -9.53 3.27 -8.30
C SER A 223 -8.80 2.92 -7.01
N GLY A 224 -7.53 3.29 -6.92
CA GLY A 224 -6.71 3.01 -5.75
C GLY A 224 -7.18 3.78 -4.51
N THR A 225 -7.53 5.06 -4.67
CA THR A 225 -8.03 5.89 -3.56
C THR A 225 -9.38 5.37 -3.07
N GLY A 226 -10.26 4.93 -3.98
CA GLY A 226 -11.52 4.30 -3.61
C GLY A 226 -11.33 2.98 -2.85
N LEU A 227 -10.38 2.13 -3.26
CA LEU A 227 -10.03 0.91 -2.51
C LEU A 227 -9.50 1.24 -1.11
N LEU A 228 -8.58 2.21 -1.01
CA LEU A 228 -8.05 2.72 0.25
C LEU A 228 -9.18 3.17 1.17
N LEU A 229 -10.12 3.99 0.69
CA LEU A 229 -11.28 4.44 1.46
C LEU A 229 -12.18 3.29 1.92
N LYS A 230 -12.40 2.26 1.09
CA LYS A 230 -13.19 1.10 1.50
C LYS A 230 -12.56 0.33 2.64
N ILE A 231 -11.23 0.20 2.63
CA ILE A 231 -10.49 -0.44 3.71
C ILE A 231 -10.51 0.45 4.96
N MET A 232 -10.19 1.75 4.83
CA MET A 232 -10.23 2.70 5.95
C MET A 232 -11.59 2.69 6.65
N ARG A 233 -12.69 2.65 5.89
CA ARG A 233 -14.06 2.63 6.44
C ARG A 233 -14.32 1.45 7.37
N GLN A 234 -13.70 0.28 7.15
CA GLN A 234 -13.86 -0.86 8.05
C GLN A 234 -13.20 -0.65 9.41
N PHE A 235 -12.23 0.26 9.48
CA PHE A 235 -11.55 0.63 10.72
C PHE A 235 -12.13 1.92 11.32
N GLU A 236 -13.03 2.61 10.63
CA GLU A 236 -13.82 3.68 11.24
C GLU A 236 -14.95 3.08 12.09
N GLY A 237 -14.73 3.07 13.41
CA GLY A 237 -15.76 2.74 14.38
C GLY A 237 -16.70 3.90 14.67
N VAL A 238 -17.92 3.58 15.09
CA VAL A 238 -18.86 4.57 15.68
C VAL A 238 -18.34 5.09 17.03
N TYR A 239 -17.54 4.29 17.75
CA TYR A 239 -17.14 4.57 19.13
C TYR A 239 -15.62 4.80 19.34
N GLU A 240 -14.78 4.36 18.40
CA GLU A 240 -13.31 4.50 18.49
C GLU A 240 -12.75 5.08 17.20
N LYS A 241 -12.04 6.22 17.31
CA LYS A 241 -11.32 6.82 16.18
C LYS A 241 -9.93 6.21 16.07
N LYS A 242 -9.76 5.29 15.14
CA LYS A 242 -8.45 4.79 14.73
C LYS A 242 -7.63 5.91 14.06
N GLN A 243 -6.33 5.86 14.22
CA GLN A 243 -5.40 6.82 13.61
C GLN A 243 -4.88 6.25 12.29
N PHE A 244 -4.98 7.01 11.20
CA PHE A 244 -4.54 6.56 9.88
C PHE A 244 -3.23 7.23 9.46
N PHE A 245 -2.36 6.45 8.82
CA PHE A 245 -1.06 6.91 8.33
C PHE A 245 -0.84 6.41 6.91
N LEU A 246 -0.32 7.25 6.03
CA LEU A 246 0.16 6.88 4.70
C LEU A 246 1.69 6.86 4.72
N VAL A 247 2.28 5.72 4.38
CA VAL A 247 3.73 5.49 4.38
C VAL A 247 4.25 5.56 2.96
N LYS A 248 5.08 6.56 2.66
CA LYS A 248 5.66 6.79 1.32
C LYS A 248 6.70 5.74 0.93
N ASN A 249 7.51 5.30 1.89
CA ASN A 249 8.68 4.44 1.64
C ASN A 249 8.45 2.95 1.97
N GLY A 250 7.21 2.47 1.96
CA GLY A 250 6.91 1.09 2.36
C GLY A 250 7.58 0.01 1.50
N GLN A 251 7.98 0.34 0.26
CA GLN A 251 8.60 -0.61 -0.67
C GLN A 251 9.99 -1.07 -0.21
N VAL A 252 10.72 -0.25 0.54
CA VAL A 252 12.07 -0.57 1.05
C VAL A 252 12.07 -1.15 2.46
N GLY A 253 10.96 -1.06 3.19
CA GLY A 253 10.91 -1.39 4.62
C GLY A 253 11.35 -2.83 4.94
N TRP A 254 10.94 -3.81 4.12
CA TRP A 254 11.33 -5.20 4.31
C TRP A 254 12.82 -5.44 4.04
N ILE A 255 13.41 -4.72 3.08
CA ILE A 255 14.83 -4.81 2.74
C ILE A 255 15.66 -4.26 3.90
N SER A 256 15.30 -3.08 4.41
CA SER A 256 15.98 -2.45 5.54
C SER A 256 15.97 -3.36 6.78
N ALA A 257 14.81 -3.93 7.12
CA ALA A 257 14.68 -4.88 8.23
C ALA A 257 15.52 -6.15 8.03
N PHE A 258 15.52 -6.71 6.82
CA PHE A 258 16.30 -7.90 6.50
C PHE A 258 17.80 -7.65 6.67
N VAL A 259 18.29 -6.50 6.19
CA VAL A 259 19.70 -6.11 6.31
C VAL A 259 20.08 -5.90 7.77
N GLU A 260 19.27 -5.17 8.53
CA GLU A 260 19.50 -4.92 9.97
C GLU A 260 19.57 -6.23 10.75
N GLU A 261 18.61 -7.14 10.54
CA GLU A 261 18.64 -8.45 11.20
C GLU A 261 19.85 -9.29 10.79
N SER A 262 20.22 -9.26 9.51
CA SER A 262 21.36 -10.03 9.00
C SER A 262 22.70 -9.54 9.56
N ILE A 263 22.81 -8.24 9.87
CA ILE A 263 23.99 -7.66 10.52
C ILE A 263 23.99 -7.99 12.02
N SER A 264 22.84 -7.85 12.70
CA SER A 264 22.72 -8.13 14.14
C SER A 264 22.93 -9.59 14.54
N LYS A 265 22.74 -10.53 13.60
CA LYS A 265 22.93 -11.98 13.80
C LYS A 265 24.35 -12.46 13.48
N LYS A 266 25.28 -11.59 13.08
CA LYS A 266 26.71 -11.95 13.03
C LYS A 266 27.29 -11.88 14.45
N PRO A 267 28.00 -12.93 14.92
CA PRO A 267 28.70 -12.91 16.21
C PRO A 267 29.80 -11.85 16.25
#